data_AF-A0A1V5F1Q5-F1
#
_entry.id   AF-A0A1V5F1Q5-F1
#
_cell.length_a   1.000
_cell.length_b   1.000
_cell.length_c   1.000
_cell.angle_alpha   90.00
_cell.angle_beta   90.00
_cell.angle_gamma   90.00
#
_symmetry.space_group_name_H-M   'P 1'
#
loop_
_entity.id
_entity.type
_entity.pdbx_description
1 polymer ?
#
loop_
_entity_poly.entity_id
_entity_poly.type
_entity_poly.pdbx_seq_one_letter_code
_entity_poly.pdbx_strand_id
1 'polypeptide(L)'
;MGWLTPEEANTPSNLTLKPIYQGTTQPANTHQQSYLLSATTHNLVGNNPSPKEFFVLEYRKKTGWDAYLPAEGMLIWHIDYDQTAWDNNEPNNYTGTTQTASSHMRVYLQPLSGSTTTPGTAFTSGSFTPTTWSGTNINRAITEISKSSDQVTFKLMGGEIEDPNKAVIKLGVIQSQLVFPYTAVNNAALKVINIKTNGITGNLTVTLSGDQAEMFSVSANSITQNAANSTDGVNLNITYRPTTSGEHTAVLTISGGGLSPDKVILLKGTGQPQ
;
A
#
# COMPACT_ATOMS: atom_id res chain seq x y z
N MET A 1 -14.77 -8.46 18.11
CA MET A 1 -13.98 -7.29 17.66
C MET A 1 -12.66 -7.83 17.15
N GLY A 2 -12.54 -8.10 15.84
CA GLY A 2 -11.42 -8.87 15.30
C GLY A 2 -11.24 -8.72 13.79
N TRP A 3 -11.68 -7.59 13.22
CA TRP A 3 -11.67 -7.40 11.77
C TRP A 3 -10.30 -7.03 11.21
N LEU A 4 -9.35 -6.62 12.05
CA LEU A 4 -8.03 -6.15 11.64
C LEU A 4 -6.92 -6.94 12.33
N THR A 5 -6.04 -7.53 11.54
CA THR A 5 -4.72 -8.01 11.96
C THR A 5 -3.69 -7.18 11.20
N PRO A 6 -2.70 -6.56 11.86
CA PRO A 6 -1.65 -5.83 11.15
C PRO A 6 -0.87 -6.73 10.20
N GLU A 7 -0.46 -6.17 9.07
CA GLU A 7 0.46 -6.83 8.15
C GLU A 7 1.89 -6.62 8.63
N GLU A 8 2.65 -7.69 8.88
CA GLU A 8 4.06 -7.54 9.19
C GLU A 8 4.81 -7.00 7.96
N ALA A 9 5.61 -5.96 8.15
CA ALA A 9 6.50 -5.45 7.11
C ALA A 9 7.96 -5.55 7.57
N ASN A 10 8.70 -6.48 6.95
CA ASN A 10 10.05 -6.85 7.37
C ASN A 10 11.08 -6.92 6.24
N THR A 11 10.71 -6.53 5.01
CA THR A 11 11.60 -6.42 3.84
C THR A 11 11.59 -5.01 3.25
N PRO A 12 12.67 -4.53 2.62
CA PRO A 12 12.68 -3.23 1.96
C PRO A 12 11.57 -3.12 0.91
N SER A 13 10.71 -2.11 1.02
CA SER A 13 9.53 -1.98 0.16
C SER A 13 8.93 -0.58 0.15
N ASN A 14 8.26 -0.22 -0.94
CA ASN A 14 7.42 0.97 -1.03
C ASN A 14 6.01 0.59 -0.57
N LEU A 15 5.56 1.14 0.56
CA LEU A 15 4.30 0.76 1.18
C LEU A 15 3.25 1.86 1.03
N THR A 16 2.00 1.40 0.91
CA THR A 16 0.80 2.24 0.97
C THR A 16 0.03 1.85 2.22
N LEU A 17 -0.42 2.82 3.00
CA LEU A 17 -1.25 2.66 4.19
C LEU A 17 -2.59 3.37 3.94
N LYS A 18 -3.66 2.60 3.93
CA LYS A 18 -5.04 3.05 3.73
C LYS A 18 -5.71 3.35 5.08
N PRO A 19 -6.73 4.22 5.10
CA PRO A 19 -7.52 4.47 6.30
C PRO A 19 -8.03 3.17 6.92
N ILE A 20 -8.05 3.11 8.25
CA ILE A 20 -8.78 2.06 8.96
C ILE A 20 -10.23 2.05 8.47
N TYR A 21 -10.73 0.87 8.15
CA TYR A 21 -12.12 0.68 7.72
C TYR A 21 -13.08 1.11 8.83
N GLN A 22 -14.06 1.95 8.47
CA GLN A 22 -15.01 2.54 9.43
C GLN A 22 -16.47 2.14 9.19
N GLY A 23 -16.73 1.17 8.31
CA GLY A 23 -18.08 0.69 8.07
C GLY A 23 -18.59 -0.24 9.17
N THR A 24 -19.89 -0.50 9.14
CA THR A 24 -20.59 -1.34 10.13
C THR A 24 -20.69 -2.81 9.73
N THR A 25 -20.27 -3.15 8.51
CA THR A 25 -20.24 -4.53 7.99
C THR A 25 -18.82 -5.06 7.98
N GLN A 26 -18.65 -6.38 7.98
CA GLN A 26 -17.33 -6.98 7.85
C GLN A 26 -16.70 -6.57 6.50
N PRO A 27 -15.48 -6.00 6.49
CA PRO A 27 -14.80 -5.70 5.23
C PRO A 27 -14.33 -6.99 4.55
N ALA A 28 -14.29 -7.00 3.22
CA ALA A 28 -13.79 -8.15 2.45
C ALA A 28 -12.33 -8.50 2.79
N ASN A 29 -11.53 -7.48 3.13
CA ASN A 29 -10.20 -7.58 3.70
C ASN A 29 -9.84 -6.25 4.38
N THR A 30 -8.79 -6.27 5.20
CA THR A 30 -8.21 -5.07 5.81
C THR A 30 -6.82 -4.77 5.26
N HIS A 31 -6.59 -5.08 3.99
CA HIS A 31 -5.26 -4.98 3.44
C HIS A 31 -4.73 -3.56 3.50
N GLN A 32 -3.45 -3.42 3.85
CA GLN A 32 -2.76 -2.15 3.90
C GLN A 32 -3.35 -1.15 4.89
N GLN A 33 -4.20 -1.56 5.84
CA GLN A 33 -4.80 -0.64 6.82
C GLN A 33 -3.96 -0.50 8.08
N SER A 34 -3.11 -1.50 8.37
CA SER A 34 -2.13 -1.42 9.44
C SER A 34 -0.91 -2.25 9.11
N TYR A 35 0.28 -1.74 9.46
CA TYR A 35 1.53 -2.48 9.39
C TYR A 35 2.14 -2.66 10.77
N LEU A 36 2.85 -3.77 10.97
CA LEU A 36 3.67 -4.02 12.15
C LEU A 36 5.15 -4.04 11.77
N LEU A 37 5.98 -3.32 12.52
CA LEU A 37 7.43 -3.29 12.39
C LEU A 37 8.07 -3.83 13.67
N SER A 38 8.93 -4.83 13.52
CA SER A 38 9.65 -5.46 14.62
C SER A 38 11.10 -5.78 14.21
N ALA A 39 11.98 -5.93 15.21
CA ALA A 39 13.40 -6.21 14.97
C ALA A 39 13.62 -7.52 14.22
N THR A 40 12.90 -8.56 14.62
CA THR A 40 12.86 -9.88 13.98
C THR A 40 11.44 -10.19 13.50
N THR A 41 11.26 -11.31 12.81
CA THR A 41 9.92 -11.79 12.41
C THR A 41 8.97 -11.81 13.60
N HIS A 42 7.81 -11.17 13.45
CA HIS A 42 6.79 -11.12 14.49
C HIS A 42 5.76 -12.25 14.34
N ASN A 43 5.33 -12.86 15.44
CA ASN A 43 4.39 -13.98 15.41
C ASN A 43 2.92 -13.57 15.23
N LEU A 44 2.60 -12.27 15.30
CA LEU A 44 1.25 -11.68 15.21
C LEU A 44 0.26 -12.22 16.25
N VAL A 45 0.76 -12.73 17.39
CA VAL A 45 -0.05 -13.25 18.49
C VAL A 45 -0.18 -12.18 19.58
N GLY A 46 -1.36 -11.56 19.70
CA GLY A 46 -1.55 -10.40 20.59
C GLY A 46 -1.40 -10.68 22.09
N ASN A 47 -1.68 -11.90 22.56
CA ASN A 47 -1.53 -12.28 23.97
C ASN A 47 -0.18 -12.96 24.29
N ASN A 48 0.70 -13.10 23.31
CA ASN A 48 2.07 -13.59 23.50
C ASN A 48 2.94 -13.12 22.33
N PRO A 49 3.10 -11.80 22.13
CA PRO A 49 3.83 -11.28 20.99
C PRO A 49 5.30 -11.63 21.11
N SER A 50 5.88 -12.01 19.98
CA SER A 50 7.31 -12.26 19.85
C SER A 50 7.80 -11.64 18.55
N PRO A 51 8.71 -10.65 18.58
CA PRO A 51 9.23 -9.98 19.78
C PRO A 51 8.16 -9.18 20.53
N LYS A 52 8.38 -8.93 21.83
CA LYS A 52 7.43 -8.20 22.70
C LYS A 52 7.40 -6.70 22.46
N GLU A 53 8.48 -6.15 21.91
CA GLU A 53 8.61 -4.74 21.57
C GLU A 53 8.56 -4.55 20.06
N PHE A 54 7.63 -3.72 19.60
CA PHE A 54 7.33 -3.51 18.18
C PHE A 54 6.58 -2.21 17.95
N PHE A 55 6.38 -1.85 16.68
CA PHE A 55 5.66 -0.66 16.26
C PHE A 55 4.47 -1.02 15.40
N VAL A 56 3.36 -0.31 15.56
CA VAL A 56 2.16 -0.46 14.72
C VAL A 56 1.86 0.85 14.02
N LEU A 57 1.66 0.79 12.72
CA LEU A 57 1.31 1.92 11.87
C LEU A 57 -0.17 1.80 11.54
N GLU A 58 -0.91 2.90 11.65
CA GLU A 58 -2.30 2.97 11.20
C GLU A 58 -2.59 4.35 10.61
N TYR A 59 -3.52 4.43 9.66
CA TYR A 59 -3.99 5.71 9.14
C TYR A 59 -5.40 6.01 9.67
N ARG A 60 -5.49 7.04 10.52
CA ARG A 60 -6.76 7.57 11.04
C ARG A 60 -7.27 8.68 10.14
N LYS A 61 -8.45 8.48 9.53
CA LYS A 61 -9.13 9.44 8.65
C LYS A 61 -10.29 10.12 9.36
N LYS A 62 -10.39 11.45 9.29
CA LYS A 62 -11.47 12.27 9.91
C LYS A 62 -12.80 12.12 9.16
N THR A 63 -13.28 10.91 9.13
CA THR A 63 -14.57 10.48 8.57
C THR A 63 -15.25 9.58 9.59
N GLY A 64 -16.52 9.21 9.38
CA GLY A 64 -17.20 8.23 10.22
C GLY A 64 -17.11 8.55 11.72
N TRP A 65 -16.68 7.57 12.51
CA TRP A 65 -16.52 7.70 13.96
C TRP A 65 -15.24 8.46 14.38
N ASP A 66 -14.36 8.76 13.43
CA ASP A 66 -13.15 9.61 13.61
C ASP A 66 -13.36 11.08 13.21
N ALA A 67 -14.57 11.50 12.83
CA ALA A 67 -14.85 12.85 12.30
C ALA A 67 -14.35 14.00 13.19
N TYR A 68 -14.28 13.77 14.51
CA TYR A 68 -13.89 14.77 15.51
C TYR A 68 -12.46 14.62 16.03
N LEU A 69 -11.62 13.77 15.44
CA LEU A 69 -10.21 13.72 15.81
C LEU A 69 -9.55 15.10 15.60
N PRO A 70 -8.60 15.48 16.46
CA PRO A 70 -7.91 16.77 16.33
C PRO A 70 -7.10 16.86 15.03
N ALA A 71 -6.61 15.73 14.52
CA ALA A 71 -5.82 15.64 13.30
C ALA A 71 -6.10 14.34 12.53
N GLU A 72 -5.67 14.31 11.27
CA GLU A 72 -5.79 13.17 10.36
C GLU A 72 -4.41 12.82 9.78
N GLY A 73 -4.05 11.54 9.79
CA GLY A 73 -2.81 11.05 9.18
C GLY A 73 -2.36 9.72 9.78
N MET A 74 -1.11 9.36 9.52
CA MET A 74 -0.52 8.13 10.04
C MET A 74 -0.18 8.29 11.53
N LEU A 75 -0.64 7.36 12.35
CA LEU A 75 -0.19 7.18 13.73
C LEU A 75 0.84 6.06 13.76
N ILE A 76 1.82 6.20 14.64
CA ILE A 76 2.81 5.18 14.95
C ILE A 76 2.70 4.89 16.44
N TRP A 77 2.35 3.66 16.77
CA TRP A 77 2.31 3.16 18.15
C TRP A 77 3.60 2.41 18.44
N HIS A 78 4.23 2.70 19.56
CA HIS A 78 5.35 1.94 20.12
C HIS A 78 4.78 1.06 21.24
N ILE A 79 4.85 -0.25 21.05
CA ILE A 79 4.33 -1.25 21.98
C ILE A 79 5.50 -1.97 22.63
N ASP A 80 5.46 -2.12 23.94
CA ASP A 80 6.33 -3.01 24.72
C ASP A 80 5.46 -3.87 25.65
N TYR A 81 5.24 -5.11 25.24
CA TYR A 81 4.29 -6.01 25.86
C TYR A 81 4.79 -6.59 27.18
N ASP A 82 4.04 -6.34 28.26
CA ASP A 82 4.23 -6.94 29.58
C ASP A 82 2.95 -7.66 30.03
N GLN A 83 3.02 -8.99 30.07
CA GLN A 83 1.92 -9.86 30.50
C GLN A 83 1.51 -9.59 31.94
N THR A 84 2.48 -9.40 32.85
CA THR A 84 2.21 -9.23 34.28
C THR A 84 1.45 -7.92 34.51
N ALA A 85 1.90 -6.86 33.86
CA ALA A 85 1.24 -5.56 33.90
C ALA A 85 -0.20 -5.61 33.37
N TRP A 86 -0.40 -6.36 32.27
CA TRP A 86 -1.71 -6.55 31.67
C TRP A 86 -2.66 -7.32 32.61
N ASP A 87 -2.19 -8.43 33.18
CA ASP A 87 -2.96 -9.27 34.09
C ASP A 87 -3.34 -8.52 35.38
N ASN A 88 -2.47 -7.61 35.84
CA ASN A 88 -2.69 -6.76 37.00
C ASN A 88 -3.43 -5.46 36.69
N ASN A 89 -3.80 -5.19 35.43
CA ASN A 89 -4.40 -3.94 34.97
C ASN A 89 -3.63 -2.68 35.45
N GLU A 90 -2.31 -2.73 35.34
CA GLU A 90 -1.45 -1.63 35.77
C GLU A 90 -1.63 -0.39 34.87
N PRO A 91 -1.58 0.84 35.43
CA PRO A 91 -1.62 2.06 34.65
C PRO A 91 -0.52 2.10 33.59
N ASN A 92 -0.85 2.49 32.36
CA ASN A 92 0.13 2.71 31.29
C ASN A 92 0.85 4.05 31.52
N ASN A 93 1.82 4.08 32.43
CA ASN A 93 2.56 5.27 32.82
C ASN A 93 4.06 4.99 32.96
N TYR A 94 4.80 6.05 33.30
CA TYR A 94 6.21 6.00 33.66
C TYR A 94 6.45 6.94 34.83
N THR A 95 7.61 6.79 35.46
CA THR A 95 8.07 7.63 36.57
C THR A 95 9.13 8.62 36.11
N GLY A 96 9.17 9.80 36.75
CA GLY A 96 10.10 10.88 36.36
C GLY A 96 9.54 11.81 35.29
N THR A 97 10.43 12.62 34.69
CA THR A 97 10.05 13.66 33.71
C THR A 97 10.20 13.22 32.25
N THR A 98 10.90 12.10 31.99
CA THR A 98 11.16 11.55 30.65
C THR A 98 11.07 10.03 30.68
N GLN A 99 10.77 9.43 29.53
CA GLN A 99 10.73 7.96 29.38
C GLN A 99 12.14 7.41 29.20
N THR A 100 12.40 6.24 29.80
CA THR A 100 13.70 5.57 29.80
C THR A 100 13.52 4.08 29.51
N ALA A 101 14.61 3.36 29.25
CA ALA A 101 14.59 1.91 29.02
C ALA A 101 13.92 1.07 30.13
N SER A 102 13.90 1.59 31.37
CA SER A 102 13.35 0.89 32.54
C SER A 102 12.02 1.49 33.05
N SER A 103 11.54 2.58 32.45
CA SER A 103 10.37 3.31 32.91
C SER A 103 9.79 4.12 31.74
N HIS A 104 8.78 3.55 31.09
CA HIS A 104 8.16 4.07 29.88
C HIS A 104 6.71 3.57 29.76
N MET A 105 5.92 4.23 28.90
CA MET A 105 4.59 3.71 28.55
C MET A 105 4.72 2.46 27.67
N ARG A 106 4.03 1.39 28.07
CA ARG A 106 3.94 0.11 27.34
C ARG A 106 3.14 0.21 26.05
N VAL A 107 2.24 1.18 25.95
CA VAL A 107 1.53 1.56 24.72
C VAL A 107 1.70 3.06 24.54
N TYR A 108 2.54 3.47 23.60
CA TYR A 108 2.92 4.87 23.44
C TYR A 108 2.62 5.37 22.03
N LEU A 109 1.96 6.52 21.93
CA LEU A 109 1.71 7.17 20.65
C LEU A 109 2.88 8.09 20.30
N GLN A 110 3.52 7.81 19.17
CA GLN A 110 4.78 8.42 18.82
C GLN A 110 4.63 9.87 18.32
N PRO A 111 5.31 10.86 18.91
CA PRO A 111 5.33 12.24 18.42
C PRO A 111 6.31 12.40 17.26
N LEU A 112 6.11 13.47 16.48
CA LEU A 112 7.02 13.84 15.38
C LEU A 112 8.45 14.15 15.88
N SER A 113 8.60 14.53 17.15
CA SER A 113 9.87 14.90 17.77
C SER A 113 10.61 13.74 18.48
N GLY A 114 10.10 12.50 18.42
CA GLY A 114 10.71 11.32 19.08
C GLY A 114 10.26 11.05 20.52
N SER A 115 10.65 9.90 21.09
CA SER A 115 9.99 9.24 22.25
C SER A 115 10.12 9.91 23.64
N THR A 116 10.55 11.16 23.73
CA THR A 116 11.02 11.75 25.00
C THR A 116 9.99 12.58 25.75
N THR A 117 8.83 12.90 25.15
CA THR A 117 7.81 13.79 25.74
C THR A 117 6.37 13.31 25.45
N THR A 118 5.35 14.15 25.71
CA THR A 118 3.91 13.83 25.64
C THR A 118 3.50 13.07 24.37
N PRO A 119 2.42 12.25 24.42
CA PRO A 119 1.92 11.50 23.26
C PRO A 119 1.75 12.37 22.00
N GLY A 120 2.05 11.76 20.86
CA GLY A 120 2.21 12.42 19.57
C GLY A 120 0.98 12.89 18.82
N THR A 121 1.22 13.44 17.62
CA THR A 121 0.20 13.82 16.63
C THR A 121 0.44 13.07 15.31
N ALA A 122 -0.53 13.12 14.41
CA ALA A 122 -0.51 12.35 13.17
C ALA A 122 0.57 12.83 12.18
N PHE A 123 1.29 11.88 11.59
CA PHE A 123 2.25 12.11 10.52
C PHE A 123 1.53 12.32 9.18
N THR A 124 1.88 13.42 8.51
CA THR A 124 1.45 13.71 7.13
C THR A 124 2.63 13.74 6.15
N SER A 125 3.84 13.94 6.67
CA SER A 125 5.09 13.86 5.92
C SER A 125 6.28 13.49 6.83
N GLY A 126 7.45 13.27 6.24
CA GLY A 126 8.71 13.13 6.97
C GLY A 126 9.26 11.70 7.00
N SER A 127 9.88 11.33 8.11
CA SER A 127 10.55 10.04 8.29
C SER A 127 10.55 9.65 9.77
N PHE A 128 10.68 8.36 10.05
CA PHE A 128 10.74 7.82 11.39
C PHE A 128 11.70 6.63 11.45
N THR A 129 12.59 6.64 12.44
CA THR A 129 13.50 5.54 12.72
C THR A 129 13.05 4.86 14.01
N PRO A 130 12.47 3.65 13.94
CA PRO A 130 12.03 2.94 15.13
C PRO A 130 13.23 2.48 15.96
N THR A 131 13.25 2.90 17.22
CA THR A 131 14.24 2.50 18.22
C THR A 131 13.53 1.93 19.44
N THR A 132 14.03 0.82 19.96
CA THR A 132 13.55 0.28 21.24
C THR A 132 13.74 1.29 22.38
N TRP A 133 13.11 1.03 23.53
CA TRP A 133 13.34 1.82 24.74
C TRP A 133 14.79 1.79 25.22
N SER A 134 15.53 0.72 24.90
CA SER A 134 16.98 0.63 25.11
C SER A 134 17.82 1.44 24.11
N GLY A 135 17.18 2.12 23.15
CA GLY A 135 17.83 2.92 22.11
C GLY A 135 18.32 2.13 20.90
N THR A 136 17.96 0.85 20.79
CA THR A 136 18.40 -0.01 19.67
C THR A 136 17.57 0.27 18.44
N ASN A 137 18.19 0.70 17.35
CA ASN A 137 17.54 0.79 16.04
C ASN A 137 17.18 -0.62 15.54
N ILE A 138 15.91 -0.85 15.25
CA ILE A 138 15.42 -2.17 14.80
C ILE A 138 15.58 -2.41 13.29
N ASN A 139 16.25 -1.48 12.59
CA ASN A 139 16.45 -1.50 11.14
C ASN A 139 15.13 -1.59 10.38
N ARG A 140 14.14 -0.78 10.78
CA ARG A 140 12.83 -0.64 10.10
C ARG A 140 12.48 0.82 9.83
N ALA A 141 13.49 1.62 9.49
CA ALA A 141 13.29 3.04 9.19
C ALA A 141 12.24 3.21 8.09
N ILE A 142 11.32 4.14 8.28
CA ILE A 142 10.38 4.58 7.26
C ILE A 142 10.75 5.99 6.82
N THR A 143 10.85 6.19 5.51
CA THR A 143 11.21 7.48 4.91
C THR A 143 10.18 7.90 3.86
N GLU A 144 10.27 9.16 3.41
CA GLU A 144 9.37 9.70 2.38
C GLU A 144 7.89 9.48 2.70
N ILE A 145 7.53 9.66 3.98
CA ILE A 145 6.13 9.67 4.39
C ILE A 145 5.46 10.80 3.61
N SER A 146 4.35 10.47 2.96
CA SER A 146 3.56 11.43 2.18
C SER A 146 2.09 11.03 2.23
N LYS A 147 1.25 11.94 2.70
CA LYS A 147 -0.20 11.76 2.78
C LYS A 147 -0.88 12.34 1.53
N SER A 148 -1.82 11.59 0.98
CA SER A 148 -2.84 12.06 0.04
C SER A 148 -4.24 11.98 0.65
N SER A 149 -5.30 12.19 -0.14
CA SER A 149 -6.69 12.18 0.36
C SER A 149 -7.09 10.86 1.03
N ASP A 150 -6.61 9.74 0.49
CA ASP A 150 -7.13 8.40 0.81
C ASP A 150 -6.04 7.39 1.16
N GLN A 151 -4.79 7.83 1.30
CA GLN A 151 -3.69 6.97 1.71
C GLN A 151 -2.48 7.77 2.22
N VAL A 152 -1.60 7.07 2.91
CA VAL A 152 -0.22 7.50 3.21
C VAL A 152 0.73 6.55 2.49
N THR A 153 1.75 7.08 1.80
CA THR A 153 2.82 6.29 1.20
C THR A 153 4.12 6.53 1.94
N PHE A 154 4.98 5.51 2.03
CA PHE A 154 6.32 5.61 2.62
C PHE A 154 7.23 4.49 2.12
N LYS A 155 8.54 4.69 2.29
CA LYS A 155 9.59 3.72 1.97
C LYS A 155 10.04 3.01 3.25
N LEU A 156 9.88 1.70 3.33
CA LEU A 156 10.43 0.89 4.42
C LEU A 156 11.86 0.48 4.07
N MET A 157 12.80 0.70 4.99
CA MET A 157 14.22 0.34 4.86
C MET A 157 14.86 0.85 3.55
N GLY A 158 14.54 2.09 3.17
CA GLY A 158 15.02 2.69 1.92
C GLY A 158 14.11 2.45 0.71
N GLY A 159 13.03 1.68 0.86
CA GLY A 159 12.06 1.39 -0.19
C GLY A 159 12.36 0.08 -0.89
N GLU A 160 11.63 -0.21 -1.97
CA GLU A 160 12.05 -1.31 -2.85
C GLU A 160 13.45 -0.98 -3.37
N ILE A 161 14.42 -1.86 -3.12
CA ILE A 161 15.63 -1.88 -3.94
C ILE A 161 15.12 -2.20 -5.34
N GLU A 162 15.34 -1.30 -6.28
CA GLU A 162 15.24 -1.65 -7.69
C GLU A 162 16.27 -2.74 -7.94
N ASP A 163 15.86 -4.00 -7.77
CA ASP A 163 16.69 -5.14 -8.14
C ASP A 163 16.88 -5.04 -9.65
N PRO A 164 18.12 -4.83 -10.13
CA PRO A 164 18.40 -4.71 -11.55
C PRO A 164 18.00 -5.97 -12.34
N ASN A 165 17.72 -7.10 -11.66
CA ASN A 165 17.31 -8.37 -12.25
C ASN A 165 15.85 -8.76 -11.95
N LYS A 166 15.09 -7.96 -11.18
CA LYS A 166 13.66 -8.22 -10.92
C LYS A 166 12.80 -7.49 -11.94
N ALA A 167 12.20 -8.25 -12.85
CA ALA A 167 11.22 -7.77 -13.81
C ALA A 167 9.98 -7.16 -13.12
N VAL A 168 9.92 -5.84 -13.05
CA VAL A 168 8.73 -5.09 -12.63
C VAL A 168 8.21 -4.24 -13.79
N ILE A 169 6.93 -4.42 -14.15
CA ILE A 169 6.22 -3.43 -14.98
C ILE A 169 5.84 -2.25 -14.07
N LYS A 170 6.54 -1.12 -14.20
CA LYS A 170 6.16 0.14 -13.54
C LYS A 170 5.02 0.78 -14.33
N LEU A 171 3.79 0.31 -14.11
CA LEU A 171 2.60 1.04 -14.55
C LEU A 171 2.51 2.31 -13.71
N GLY A 172 2.57 3.48 -14.35
CA GLY A 172 2.25 4.73 -13.68
C GLY A 172 0.86 4.60 -13.05
N VAL A 173 0.81 4.66 -11.71
CA VAL A 173 -0.36 4.73 -10.83
C VAL A 173 -1.70 4.49 -11.54
N ILE A 174 -2.04 3.23 -11.79
CA ILE A 174 -3.40 2.82 -12.12
C ILE A 174 -3.79 1.78 -11.07
N GLN A 175 -4.90 2.03 -10.36
CA GLN A 175 -5.47 1.19 -9.31
C GLN A 175 -6.04 -0.14 -9.87
N SER A 176 -5.21 -0.93 -10.57
CA SER A 176 -5.62 -2.14 -11.30
C SER A 176 -6.85 -1.96 -12.21
N GLN A 177 -7.20 -0.72 -12.56
CA GLN A 177 -8.39 -0.37 -13.32
C GLN A 177 -8.15 0.84 -14.24
N LEU A 178 -8.32 0.67 -15.54
CA LEU A 178 -8.21 1.72 -16.56
C LEU A 178 -9.61 2.16 -17.03
N VAL A 179 -10.01 3.38 -16.67
CA VAL A 179 -11.33 3.95 -17.04
C VAL A 179 -11.22 4.87 -18.24
N PHE A 180 -11.98 4.63 -19.29
CA PHE A 180 -12.11 5.48 -20.47
C PHE A 180 -13.15 6.60 -20.23
N PRO A 181 -13.00 7.77 -20.89
CA PRO A 181 -14.05 8.79 -20.87
C PRO A 181 -15.33 8.27 -21.53
N TYR A 182 -16.44 8.97 -21.29
CA TYR A 182 -17.67 8.77 -22.05
C TYR A 182 -17.37 8.88 -23.55
N THR A 183 -17.76 7.87 -24.31
CA THR A 183 -17.45 7.76 -25.74
C THR A 183 -18.75 7.49 -26.48
N ALA A 184 -19.06 8.30 -27.49
CA ALA A 184 -20.25 8.06 -28.32
C ALA A 184 -20.16 6.69 -29.02
N VAL A 185 -21.30 6.02 -29.20
CA VAL A 185 -21.36 4.75 -29.94
C VAL A 185 -20.72 4.90 -31.32
N ASN A 186 -19.86 3.95 -31.68
CA ASN A 186 -19.00 3.91 -32.87
C ASN A 186 -17.84 4.93 -32.92
N ASN A 187 -17.63 5.75 -31.90
CA ASN A 187 -16.42 6.56 -31.75
C ASN A 187 -15.36 5.83 -30.90
N ALA A 188 -14.12 6.28 -31.00
CA ALA A 188 -13.00 5.67 -30.30
C ALA A 188 -12.40 6.61 -29.25
N ALA A 189 -12.10 6.08 -28.08
CA ALA A 189 -11.26 6.72 -27.08
C ALA A 189 -9.97 5.92 -26.91
N LEU A 190 -8.84 6.64 -26.88
CA LEU A 190 -7.50 6.04 -26.77
C LEU A 190 -6.93 6.31 -25.38
N LYS A 191 -6.33 5.28 -24.79
CA LYS A 191 -5.41 5.40 -23.67
C LYS A 191 -4.09 4.72 -24.00
N VAL A 192 -3.01 5.26 -23.45
CA VAL A 192 -1.66 4.73 -23.64
C VAL A 192 -1.13 4.29 -22.30
N ILE A 193 -0.63 3.06 -22.21
CA ILE A 193 0.17 2.61 -21.08
C ILE A 193 1.60 2.37 -21.54
N ASN A 194 2.56 2.91 -20.82
CA ASN A 194 3.96 2.61 -21.06
C ASN A 194 4.32 1.33 -20.30
N ILE A 195 4.75 0.31 -21.04
CA ILE A 195 5.23 -0.97 -20.53
C ILE A 195 6.75 -0.88 -20.48
N LYS A 196 7.26 -0.65 -19.27
CA LYS A 196 8.68 -0.69 -18.98
C LYS A 196 8.95 -1.77 -17.95
N THR A 197 9.78 -2.73 -18.31
CA THR A 197 10.26 -3.82 -17.46
C THR A 197 11.73 -3.67 -17.16
N ASN A 198 12.22 -4.44 -16.19
CA ASN A 198 13.64 -4.55 -15.93
C ASN A 198 14.03 -6.01 -15.68
N GLY A 199 14.46 -6.73 -16.72
CA GLY A 199 14.95 -8.10 -16.56
C GLY A 199 13.92 -9.21 -16.84
N ILE A 200 12.88 -8.94 -17.64
CA ILE A 200 12.12 -10.07 -18.24
C ILE A 200 13.07 -10.88 -19.13
N THR A 201 12.91 -12.20 -19.15
CA THR A 201 13.78 -13.16 -19.85
C THR A 201 13.20 -13.62 -21.19
N GLY A 202 12.02 -13.14 -21.55
CA GLY A 202 11.35 -13.42 -22.81
C GLY A 202 10.29 -12.37 -23.14
N ASN A 203 9.58 -12.55 -24.24
CA ASN A 203 8.52 -11.63 -24.65
C ASN A 203 7.32 -11.68 -23.69
N LEU A 204 6.64 -10.55 -23.55
CA LEU A 204 5.36 -10.47 -22.88
C LEU A 204 4.24 -10.80 -23.85
N THR A 205 3.20 -11.46 -23.37
CA THR A 205 1.93 -11.68 -24.06
C THR A 205 0.90 -10.71 -23.52
N VAL A 206 0.11 -10.11 -24.41
CA VAL A 206 -0.95 -9.15 -24.09
C VAL A 206 -2.28 -9.75 -24.57
N THR A 207 -3.21 -9.95 -23.64
CA THR A 207 -4.52 -10.55 -23.94
C THR A 207 -5.65 -9.69 -23.41
N LEU A 208 -6.75 -9.63 -24.17
CA LEU A 208 -8.02 -9.09 -23.73
C LEU A 208 -8.98 -10.26 -23.50
N SER A 209 -9.76 -10.18 -22.41
CA SER A 209 -10.76 -11.18 -22.04
C SER A 209 -11.97 -10.51 -21.38
N GLY A 210 -13.06 -11.28 -21.20
CA GLY A 210 -14.34 -10.80 -20.67
C GLY A 210 -15.42 -10.65 -21.74
N ASP A 211 -16.66 -10.54 -21.30
CA ASP A 211 -17.86 -10.63 -22.15
C ASP A 211 -18.03 -9.47 -23.14
N GLN A 212 -17.32 -8.35 -22.92
CA GLN A 212 -17.40 -7.15 -23.75
C GLN A 212 -16.01 -6.74 -24.28
N ALA A 213 -15.08 -7.69 -24.32
CA ALA A 213 -13.70 -7.48 -24.76
C ALA A 213 -13.60 -6.98 -26.20
N GLU A 214 -14.57 -7.33 -27.05
CA GLU A 214 -14.67 -6.89 -28.44
C GLU A 214 -14.83 -5.37 -28.62
N MET A 215 -15.24 -4.65 -27.56
CA MET A 215 -15.31 -3.20 -27.54
C MET A 215 -13.96 -2.55 -27.21
N PHE A 216 -12.95 -3.35 -26.90
CA PHE A 216 -11.59 -2.91 -26.60
C PHE A 216 -10.61 -3.53 -27.59
N SER A 217 -9.53 -2.81 -27.89
CA SER A 217 -8.44 -3.34 -28.69
C SER A 217 -7.10 -2.86 -28.16
N VAL A 218 -6.07 -3.67 -28.40
CA VAL A 218 -4.68 -3.37 -28.06
C VAL A 218 -3.86 -3.25 -29.33
N SER A 219 -2.89 -2.33 -29.36
CA SER A 219 -2.01 -2.16 -30.54
C SER A 219 -1.04 -3.31 -30.78
N ALA A 220 -0.82 -4.16 -29.78
CA ALA A 220 0.03 -5.33 -29.88
C ALA A 220 -0.45 -6.43 -28.92
N ASN A 221 -0.41 -7.68 -29.39
CA ASN A 221 -0.67 -8.88 -28.58
C ASN A 221 0.62 -9.50 -28.01
N SER A 222 1.78 -8.99 -28.41
CA SER A 222 3.10 -9.40 -27.94
C SER A 222 3.99 -8.17 -27.84
N ILE A 223 4.75 -8.08 -26.75
CA ILE A 223 5.76 -7.05 -26.53
C ILE A 223 7.12 -7.73 -26.42
N THR A 224 8.09 -7.27 -27.21
CA THR A 224 9.42 -7.89 -27.19
C THR A 224 10.16 -7.56 -25.90
N GLN A 225 10.98 -8.52 -25.45
CA GLN A 225 11.88 -8.34 -24.30
C GLN A 225 12.70 -7.04 -24.41
N ASN A 226 13.31 -6.81 -25.57
CA ASN A 226 14.17 -5.65 -25.81
C ASN A 226 13.41 -4.33 -25.72
N ALA A 227 12.18 -4.26 -26.26
CA ALA A 227 11.39 -3.04 -26.21
C ALA A 227 10.92 -2.74 -24.78
N ALA A 228 10.45 -3.75 -24.05
CA ALA A 228 9.98 -3.58 -22.67
C ALA A 228 11.14 -3.27 -21.70
N ASN A 229 12.32 -3.89 -21.87
CA ASN A 229 13.51 -3.61 -21.05
C ASN A 229 14.27 -2.34 -21.46
N SER A 230 13.82 -1.61 -22.48
CA SER A 230 14.49 -0.39 -22.92
C SER A 230 14.36 0.75 -21.91
N THR A 231 15.25 1.74 -22.00
CA THR A 231 15.24 2.92 -21.13
C THR A 231 13.90 3.66 -21.16
N ASP A 232 13.22 3.67 -22.30
CA ASP A 232 11.95 4.40 -22.49
C ASP A 232 10.71 3.49 -22.38
N GLY A 233 10.91 2.17 -22.26
CA GLY A 233 9.84 1.18 -22.34
C GLY A 233 9.17 1.18 -23.72
N VAL A 234 7.97 0.63 -23.80
CA VAL A 234 7.16 0.61 -25.01
C VAL A 234 5.72 1.02 -24.72
N ASN A 235 5.15 1.86 -25.57
CA ASN A 235 3.76 2.26 -25.44
C ASN A 235 2.84 1.18 -26.01
N LEU A 236 1.91 0.71 -25.18
CA LEU A 236 0.76 -0.09 -25.58
C LEU A 236 -0.47 0.82 -25.64
N ASN A 237 -1.02 0.96 -26.83
CA ASN A 237 -2.23 1.72 -27.07
C ASN A 237 -3.44 0.81 -26.83
N ILE A 238 -4.38 1.27 -26.02
CA ILE A 238 -5.62 0.58 -25.71
C ILE A 238 -6.75 1.47 -26.19
N THR A 239 -7.55 0.97 -27.12
CA THR A 239 -8.65 1.72 -27.73
C THR A 239 -9.97 1.12 -27.27
N TYR A 240 -10.86 1.96 -26.75
CA TYR A 240 -12.24 1.64 -26.46
C TYR A 240 -13.14 2.18 -27.57
N ARG A 241 -13.95 1.32 -28.18
CA ARG A 241 -14.90 1.65 -29.25
C ARG A 241 -16.25 0.96 -28.99
N PRO A 242 -17.17 1.60 -28.25
CA PRO A 242 -18.47 0.99 -27.95
C PRO A 242 -19.32 0.82 -29.20
N THR A 243 -19.94 -0.35 -29.34
CA THR A 243 -20.96 -0.65 -30.38
C THR A 243 -22.39 -0.51 -29.85
N THR A 244 -22.57 -0.51 -28.52
CA THR A 244 -23.82 -0.29 -27.81
C THR A 244 -23.67 0.84 -26.79
N SER A 245 -24.78 1.42 -26.34
CA SER A 245 -24.76 2.33 -25.19
C SER A 245 -24.72 1.54 -23.88
N GLY A 246 -24.25 2.18 -22.80
CA GLY A 246 -24.13 1.57 -21.49
C GLY A 246 -22.69 1.33 -21.06
N GLU A 247 -22.52 0.69 -19.90
CA GLU A 247 -21.21 0.37 -19.34
C GLU A 247 -20.63 -0.90 -19.97
N HIS A 248 -19.34 -0.84 -20.29
CA HIS A 248 -18.61 -1.97 -20.85
C HIS A 248 -17.32 -2.21 -20.07
N THR A 249 -17.01 -3.49 -19.87
CA THR A 249 -15.84 -3.94 -19.12
C THR A 249 -15.07 -5.02 -19.86
N ALA A 250 -13.76 -5.00 -19.70
CA ALA A 250 -12.88 -6.05 -20.20
C ALA A 250 -11.68 -6.21 -19.26
N VAL A 251 -10.95 -7.31 -19.39
CA VAL A 251 -9.74 -7.57 -18.61
C VAL A 251 -8.56 -7.62 -19.55
N LEU A 252 -7.60 -6.72 -19.33
CA LEU A 252 -6.30 -6.73 -19.97
C LEU A 252 -5.31 -7.49 -19.09
N THR A 253 -4.75 -8.57 -19.62
CA THR A 253 -3.73 -9.38 -18.95
C THR A 253 -2.42 -9.30 -19.70
N ILE A 254 -1.36 -8.94 -18.98
CA ILE A 254 0.02 -8.95 -19.45
C ILE A 254 0.75 -10.06 -18.70
N SER A 255 1.25 -11.04 -19.44
CA SER A 255 1.88 -12.26 -18.91
C SER A 255 3.17 -12.60 -19.67
N GLY A 256 3.87 -13.65 -19.25
CA GLY A 256 5.07 -14.15 -19.94
C GLY A 256 6.35 -13.41 -19.56
N GLY A 257 7.45 -13.73 -20.25
CA GLY A 257 8.77 -13.14 -19.99
C GLY A 257 9.34 -13.37 -18.59
N GLY A 258 8.83 -14.36 -17.84
CA GLY A 258 9.21 -14.57 -16.44
C GLY A 258 8.51 -13.65 -15.44
N LEU A 259 7.51 -12.88 -15.88
CA LEU A 259 6.65 -12.09 -15.02
C LEU A 259 5.83 -13.01 -14.10
N SER A 260 5.93 -12.80 -12.78
CA SER A 260 5.14 -13.55 -11.79
C SER A 260 4.88 -12.67 -10.57
N PRO A 261 3.60 -12.37 -10.24
CA PRO A 261 2.38 -12.79 -10.95
C PRO A 261 2.15 -12.00 -12.24
N ASP A 262 1.25 -12.51 -13.10
CA ASP A 262 0.73 -11.77 -14.26
C ASP A 262 0.14 -10.41 -13.84
N LYS A 263 0.21 -9.43 -14.74
CA LYS A 263 -0.37 -8.10 -14.51
C LYS A 263 -1.75 -8.03 -15.13
N VAL A 264 -2.76 -7.88 -14.26
CA VAL A 264 -4.18 -7.84 -14.65
C VAL A 264 -4.73 -6.43 -14.43
N ILE A 265 -5.41 -5.88 -15.44
CA ILE A 265 -6.00 -4.54 -15.44
C ILE A 265 -7.45 -4.62 -15.89
N LEU A 266 -8.39 -4.15 -15.06
CA LEU A 266 -9.79 -4.01 -15.43
C LEU A 266 -9.98 -2.78 -16.31
N LEU A 267 -10.47 -2.96 -17.53
CA LEU A 267 -10.87 -1.88 -18.43
C LEU A 267 -12.34 -1.55 -18.18
N LYS A 268 -12.66 -0.25 -18.11
CA LYS A 268 -14.04 0.24 -18.04
C LYS A 268 -14.26 1.37 -19.04
N GLY A 269 -15.37 1.36 -19.76
CA GLY A 269 -15.80 2.47 -20.60
C GLY A 269 -17.32 2.59 -20.62
N THR A 270 -17.84 3.76 -20.99
CA THR A 270 -19.28 3.98 -21.10
C THR A 270 -19.62 4.53 -22.48
N GLY A 271 -20.46 3.78 -23.21
CA GLY A 271 -20.99 4.15 -24.52
C GLY A 271 -22.18 5.08 -24.36
N GLN A 272 -22.16 6.23 -25.02
CA GLN A 272 -23.30 7.17 -25.04
C GLN A 272 -24.03 7.13 -26.39
N PRO A 273 -25.37 7.28 -26.41
CA PRO A 273 -26.09 7.53 -27.65
C PRO A 273 -25.51 8.74 -28.38
N GLN A 274 -25.60 8.74 -29.71
CA GLN A 274 -25.25 9.92 -30.51
C GLN A 274 -26.26 11.06 -30.31
#